data_AF-A0A7J2Y7H2-F1
#
_entry.id   AF-A0A7J2Y7H2-F1
#
_cell.length_a   1.000
_cell.length_b   1.000
_cell.length_c   1.000
_cell.angle_alpha   90.00
_cell.angle_beta   90.00
_cell.angle_gamma   90.00
#
_symmetry.space_group_name_H-M   'P 1'
#
loop_
_entity.id
_entity.type
_entity.pdbx_description
1 polymer ?
#
loop_
_entity_poly.entity_id
_entity_poly.type
_entity_poly.pdbx_seq_one_letter_code
_entity_poly.pdbx_strand_id
1 'polypeptide(L)'
;MVLRTWRQKVKDYNEITNVWPIVRRYFVIGAFDGALTILGLVVGAFVAGATAFLIVAASLSAGIGLSVSSAVGAYEAERVEKKLDQWTIERAMLVRMSEEHREAYRFAAILSAFVHGIAPLIAAILPVLPFLYFEIGPATVFAILIAAVMLFIMGSYLGALVHERFYLTGLRFVAAGLGTALLLWILGFV
;
A
#
# COMPACT_ATOMS: atom_id res chain seq x y z
N MET A 1 -21.81 -4.13 24.13
CA MET A 1 -22.88 -3.57 23.28
C MET A 1 -22.35 -2.76 22.10
N VAL A 2 -21.37 -1.86 22.31
CA VAL A 2 -20.79 -0.96 21.29
C VAL A 2 -20.17 -1.66 20.06
N LEU A 3 -19.55 -2.84 20.23
CA LEU A 3 -18.96 -3.58 19.11
C LEU A 3 -19.98 -4.19 18.13
N ARG A 4 -21.20 -4.50 18.58
CA ARG A 4 -22.25 -5.06 17.71
C ARG A 4 -22.84 -3.99 16.78
N THR A 5 -23.01 -2.77 17.26
CA THR A 5 -23.46 -1.63 16.46
C THR A 5 -22.42 -1.19 15.42
N TRP A 6 -21.12 -1.25 15.77
CA TRP A 6 -20.06 -0.87 14.82
C TRP A 6 -19.91 -1.87 13.66
N ARG A 7 -19.97 -3.17 13.95
CA ARG A 7 -19.98 -4.21 12.90
C ARG A 7 -21.19 -4.09 11.97
N GLN A 8 -22.37 -3.79 12.53
CA GLN A 8 -23.57 -3.59 11.73
C GLN A 8 -23.42 -2.37 10.81
N LYS A 9 -22.95 -1.24 11.34
CA LYS A 9 -22.74 0.00 10.56
C LYS A 9 -21.72 -0.18 9.42
N VAL A 10 -20.64 -0.94 9.65
CA VAL A 10 -19.67 -1.28 8.59
C VAL A 10 -20.30 -2.19 7.52
N LYS A 11 -21.15 -3.13 7.93
CA LYS A 11 -21.86 -4.01 6.99
C LYS A 11 -22.82 -3.20 6.12
N ASP A 12 -23.61 -2.33 6.72
CA ASP A 12 -24.59 -1.49 6.03
C ASP A 12 -23.88 -0.52 5.06
N TYR A 13 -22.77 0.09 5.48
CA TYR A 13 -21.96 0.96 4.60
C TYR A 13 -21.28 0.18 3.48
N ASN A 14 -20.87 -1.06 3.72
CA ASN A 14 -20.35 -1.90 2.65
C ASN A 14 -21.43 -2.27 1.61
N GLU A 15 -22.66 -2.53 2.03
CA GLU A 15 -23.77 -2.79 1.09
C GLU A 15 -24.07 -1.57 0.21
N ILE A 16 -23.91 -0.36 0.75
CA ILE A 16 -24.11 0.90 0.00
C ILE A 16 -22.93 1.24 -0.91
N THR A 17 -21.69 1.08 -0.45
CA THR A 17 -20.50 1.65 -1.11
C THR A 17 -19.53 0.63 -1.69
N ASN A 18 -19.74 -0.66 -1.42
CA ASN A 18 -18.83 -1.74 -1.81
C ASN A 18 -17.37 -1.48 -1.37
N VAL A 19 -17.20 -1.11 -0.11
CA VAL A 19 -15.91 -0.65 0.44
C VAL A 19 -14.85 -1.74 0.51
N TRP A 20 -15.23 -3.02 0.68
CA TRP A 20 -14.26 -4.12 0.83
C TRP A 20 -13.33 -4.31 -0.38
N PRO A 21 -13.84 -4.40 -1.64
CA PRO A 21 -12.98 -4.41 -2.83
C PRO A 21 -12.01 -3.23 -2.90
N ILE A 22 -12.48 -2.03 -2.54
CA ILE A 22 -11.69 -0.80 -2.59
C ILE A 22 -10.56 -0.84 -1.56
N VAL A 23 -10.88 -1.17 -0.31
CA VAL A 23 -9.93 -1.33 0.80
C VAL A 23 -8.88 -2.39 0.46
N ARG A 24 -9.30 -3.53 -0.07
CA ARG A 24 -8.39 -4.61 -0.49
C ARG A 24 -7.42 -4.15 -1.57
N ARG A 25 -7.90 -3.43 -2.58
CA ARG A 25 -7.08 -2.86 -3.64
C ARG A 25 -6.02 -1.91 -3.07
N TYR A 26 -6.45 -0.95 -2.25
CA TYR A 26 -5.54 0.02 -1.64
C TYR A 26 -4.54 -0.60 -0.67
N PHE A 27 -4.92 -1.66 0.06
CA PHE A 27 -3.99 -2.41 0.89
C PHE A 27 -2.86 -3.02 0.06
N VAL A 28 -3.20 -3.71 -1.03
CA VAL A 28 -2.19 -4.35 -1.87
C VAL A 28 -1.29 -3.34 -2.55
N ILE A 29 -1.86 -2.30 -3.17
CA ILE A 29 -1.08 -1.25 -3.83
C ILE A 29 -0.13 -0.60 -2.82
N GLY A 30 -0.66 -0.23 -1.65
CA GLY A 30 0.14 0.41 -0.60
C GLY A 30 1.27 -0.51 -0.11
N ALA A 31 0.98 -1.76 0.21
CA ALA A 31 2.00 -2.70 0.66
C ALA A 31 3.06 -2.99 -0.42
N PHE A 32 2.66 -3.05 -1.70
CA PHE A 32 3.57 -3.17 -2.84
C PHE A 32 4.50 -1.95 -2.93
N ASP A 33 3.94 -0.73 -2.88
CA ASP A 33 4.72 0.50 -2.97
C ASP A 33 5.75 0.58 -1.83
N GLY A 34 5.33 0.31 -0.59
CA GLY A 34 6.24 0.31 0.56
C GLY A 34 7.39 -0.69 0.43
N ALA A 35 7.10 -1.94 0.06
CA ALA A 35 8.12 -2.97 -0.12
C ALA A 35 9.06 -2.64 -1.29
N LEU A 36 8.53 -2.15 -2.41
CA LEU A 36 9.29 -1.78 -3.60
C LEU A 36 10.22 -0.60 -3.34
N THR A 37 9.70 0.47 -2.73
CA THR A 37 10.48 1.67 -2.42
C THR A 37 11.65 1.35 -1.50
N ILE A 38 11.43 0.57 -0.44
CA ILE A 38 12.50 0.23 0.50
C ILE A 38 13.50 -0.75 -0.10
N LEU A 39 13.05 -1.73 -0.88
CA LEU A 39 13.97 -2.62 -1.62
C LEU A 39 14.92 -1.81 -2.49
N GLY A 40 14.37 -0.88 -3.28
CA GLY A 40 15.14 0.00 -4.14
C GLY A 40 16.12 0.88 -3.37
N LEU A 41 15.66 1.50 -2.28
CA LEU A 41 16.46 2.38 -1.44
C LEU A 41 17.61 1.63 -0.77
N VAL A 42 17.32 0.45 -0.19
CA VAL A 42 18.33 -0.40 0.47
C VAL A 42 19.40 -0.82 -0.52
N VAL A 43 19.02 -1.31 -1.71
CA VAL A 43 19.96 -1.77 -2.72
C VAL A 43 20.80 -0.62 -3.27
N GLY A 44 20.17 0.51 -3.64
CA GLY A 44 20.90 1.66 -4.17
C GLY A 44 21.85 2.28 -3.14
N ALA A 45 21.39 2.48 -1.91
CA ALA A 45 22.21 3.07 -0.85
C ALA A 45 23.36 2.15 -0.42
N PHE A 46 23.15 0.83 -0.38
CA PHE A 46 24.21 -0.13 -0.09
C PHE A 46 25.35 -0.06 -1.12
N VAL A 47 25.02 0.01 -2.41
CA VAL A 47 26.00 0.11 -3.51
C VAL A 47 26.77 1.42 -3.46
N ALA A 48 26.06 2.52 -3.15
CA ALA A 48 26.66 3.84 -2.97
C ALA A 48 27.57 3.95 -1.73
N GLY A 49 27.76 2.86 -0.97
CA GLY A 49 28.61 2.83 0.22
C GLY A 49 28.01 3.58 1.41
N ALA A 50 26.67 3.75 1.44
CA ALA A 50 26.00 4.39 2.57
C ALA A 50 26.16 3.58 3.85
N THR A 51 26.19 4.27 4.99
CA THR A 51 26.24 3.62 6.30
C THR A 51 24.88 2.98 6.64
N ALA A 52 24.88 1.94 7.48
CA ALA A 52 23.64 1.30 7.95
C ALA A 52 22.66 2.31 8.57
N PHE A 53 23.18 3.30 9.31
CA PHE A 53 22.38 4.39 9.86
C PHE A 53 21.67 5.20 8.76
N LEU A 54 22.38 5.58 7.69
CA LEU A 54 21.79 6.32 6.58
C LEU A 54 20.74 5.50 5.84
N ILE A 55 20.98 4.19 5.64
CA ILE A 55 19.99 3.29 5.02
C ILE A 55 18.71 3.27 5.86
N VAL A 56 18.83 3.01 7.17
CA VAL A 56 17.67 2.97 8.07
C VAL A 56 16.94 4.32 8.11
N ALA A 57 17.67 5.43 8.30
CA ALA A 57 17.09 6.76 8.38
C ALA A 57 16.39 7.17 7.07
N ALA A 58 17.01 6.91 5.92
CA ALA A 58 16.44 7.19 4.61
C ALA A 58 15.22 6.31 4.34
N SER A 59 15.28 5.01 4.68
CA SER A 59 14.16 4.08 4.51
C SER A 59 12.97 4.48 5.37
N LEU A 60 13.18 4.82 6.64
CA LEU A 60 12.09 5.28 7.52
C LEU A 60 11.52 6.62 7.05
N SER A 61 12.37 7.56 6.62
CA SER A 61 11.92 8.85 6.09
C SER A 61 11.09 8.67 4.81
N ALA A 62 11.57 7.83 3.88
CA ALA A 62 10.85 7.48 2.67
C ALA A 62 9.53 6.76 2.97
N GLY A 63 9.53 5.82 3.92
CA GLY A 63 8.33 5.09 4.34
C GLY A 63 7.25 5.99 4.95
N ILE A 64 7.65 6.95 5.80
CA ILE A 64 6.72 7.94 6.38
C ILE A 64 6.21 8.89 5.28
N GLY A 65 7.10 9.41 4.43
CA GLY A 65 6.72 10.27 3.32
C GLY A 65 5.72 9.58 2.37
N LEU A 66 5.99 8.32 2.02
CA LEU A 66 5.11 7.49 1.21
C LEU A 66 3.78 7.24 1.92
N SER A 67 3.78 6.90 3.21
CA SER A 67 2.55 6.69 4.00
C SER A 67 1.63 7.90 3.99
N VAL A 68 2.17 9.10 4.25
CA VAL A 68 1.39 10.34 4.25
C VAL A 68 0.89 10.66 2.84
N SER A 69 1.77 10.53 1.83
CA SER A 69 1.42 10.78 0.43
C SER A 69 0.32 9.85 -0.06
N SER A 70 0.43 8.55 0.20
CA SER A 70 -0.56 7.53 -0.13
C SER A 70 -1.89 7.78 0.60
N ALA A 71 -1.87 8.11 1.90
CA ALA A 71 -3.09 8.39 2.65
C ALA A 71 -3.85 9.59 2.07
N VAL A 72 -3.17 10.73 1.90
CA VAL A 72 -3.78 11.96 1.39
C VAL A 72 -4.21 11.79 -0.07
N GLY A 73 -3.37 11.16 -0.89
CA GLY A 73 -3.64 10.91 -2.30
C GLY A 73 -4.88 10.03 -2.51
N ALA A 74 -4.99 8.93 -1.75
CA ALA A 74 -6.18 8.08 -1.80
C ALA A 74 -7.43 8.79 -1.25
N TYR A 75 -7.30 9.59 -0.19
CA TYR A 75 -8.44 10.34 0.34
C TYR A 75 -9.00 11.33 -0.67
N GLU A 76 -8.15 12.18 -1.27
CA GLU A 76 -8.64 13.17 -2.23
C GLU A 76 -9.16 12.51 -3.51
N ALA A 77 -8.50 11.45 -4.01
CA ALA A 77 -8.98 10.71 -5.16
C ALA A 77 -10.36 10.07 -4.91
N GLU A 78 -10.52 9.34 -3.80
CA GLU A 78 -11.79 8.66 -3.49
C GLU A 78 -12.89 9.68 -3.14
N ARG A 79 -12.56 10.77 -2.43
CA ARG A 79 -13.50 11.85 -2.14
C ARG A 79 -14.07 12.49 -3.41
N VAL A 80 -13.22 12.73 -4.40
CA VAL A 80 -13.65 13.29 -5.69
C VAL A 80 -14.52 12.28 -6.44
N GLU A 81 -14.08 11.03 -6.56
CA GLU A 81 -14.83 9.99 -7.26
C GLU A 81 -16.22 9.79 -6.64
N LYS A 82 -16.30 9.70 -5.31
CA LYS A 82 -17.58 9.56 -4.61
C LYS A 82 -18.51 10.76 -4.78
N LYS A 83 -17.98 11.98 -4.92
CA LYS A 83 -18.81 13.16 -5.22
C LYS A 83 -19.33 13.13 -6.65
N LEU A 84 -18.52 12.67 -7.60
CA LEU A 84 -18.93 12.50 -9.00
C LEU A 84 -20.02 11.43 -9.13
N ASP A 85 -19.85 10.30 -8.43
CA ASP A 85 -20.88 9.24 -8.32
C ASP A 85 -22.20 9.82 -7.78
N GLN A 86 -22.13 10.55 -6.66
CA GLN A 86 -23.29 11.20 -6.05
C GLN A 86 -23.98 12.16 -7.03
N TRP A 87 -23.23 13.04 -7.69
CA TRP A 87 -23.79 13.99 -8.65
C TRP A 87 -24.45 13.32 -9.85
N THR A 88 -23.87 12.22 -10.32
CA THR A 88 -24.42 11.43 -11.43
C THR A 88 -25.77 10.83 -11.05
N ILE A 89 -25.85 10.23 -9.85
CA ILE A 89 -27.07 9.63 -9.31
C ILE A 89 -28.14 10.68 -9.02
N GLU A 90 -27.79 11.78 -8.33
CA GLU A 90 -28.73 12.86 -8.01
C GLU A 90 -29.31 13.50 -9.28
N ARG A 91 -28.49 13.67 -10.33
CA ARG A 91 -28.95 14.20 -11.62
C ARG A 91 -29.86 13.23 -12.35
N ALA A 92 -29.56 11.93 -12.33
CA ALA A 92 -30.39 10.91 -12.98
C ALA A 92 -31.77 10.75 -12.30
N MET A 93 -31.82 10.88 -10.97
CA MET A 93 -33.06 10.74 -10.19
C MET A 93 -33.79 12.06 -9.97
N LEU A 94 -33.18 13.21 -10.27
CA LEU A 94 -33.68 14.57 -9.95
C LEU A 94 -34.00 14.77 -8.45
N VAL A 95 -33.39 13.97 -7.59
CA VAL A 95 -33.59 13.94 -6.14
C VAL A 95 -32.24 13.94 -5.45
N ARG A 96 -32.12 14.69 -4.35
CA ARG A 96 -30.90 14.71 -3.53
C ARG A 96 -30.77 13.41 -2.74
N MET A 97 -29.55 12.89 -2.66
CA MET A 97 -29.29 11.71 -1.84
C MET A 97 -29.45 12.03 -0.36
N SER A 98 -29.94 11.05 0.40
CA SER A 98 -30.05 11.14 1.87
C SER A 98 -28.67 11.36 2.51
N GLU A 99 -28.64 12.02 3.66
CA GLU A 99 -27.41 12.24 4.43
C GLU A 99 -26.74 10.92 4.88
N GLU A 100 -27.51 9.86 5.12
CA GLU A 100 -26.96 8.53 5.48
C GLU A 100 -26.06 7.95 4.38
N HIS A 101 -26.48 8.07 3.11
CA HIS A 101 -25.66 7.66 1.98
C HIS A 101 -24.40 8.51 1.88
N ARG A 102 -24.51 9.84 2.04
CA ARG A 102 -23.34 10.73 2.01
C ARG A 102 -22.33 10.40 3.11
N GLU A 103 -22.78 10.05 4.31
CA GLU A 103 -21.92 9.57 5.39
C GLU A 103 -21.22 8.26 5.03
N ALA A 104 -21.94 7.30 4.42
CA ALA A 104 -21.37 6.04 3.97
C ALA A 104 -20.23 6.26 2.94
N TYR A 105 -20.46 7.12 1.94
CA TYR A 105 -19.44 7.49 0.94
C TYR A 105 -18.21 8.15 1.58
N ARG A 106 -18.41 9.09 2.51
CA ARG A 106 -17.32 9.75 3.25
C ARG A 106 -16.53 8.75 4.09
N PHE A 107 -17.22 7.83 4.76
CA PHE A 107 -16.58 6.77 5.54
C PHE A 107 -15.73 5.86 4.65
N ALA A 108 -16.25 5.45 3.49
CA ALA A 108 -15.50 4.63 2.54
C ALA A 108 -14.21 5.32 2.07
N ALA A 109 -14.25 6.62 1.79
CA ALA A 109 -13.06 7.40 1.44
C ALA A 109 -12.03 7.46 2.57
N ILE A 110 -12.46 7.75 3.80
CA ILE A 110 -11.57 7.81 4.97
C ILE A 110 -10.94 6.44 5.26
N LEU A 111 -11.75 5.37 5.24
CA LEU A 111 -11.26 4.01 5.51
C LEU A 111 -10.25 3.57 4.45
N SER A 112 -10.55 3.83 3.18
CA SER A 112 -9.67 3.48 2.06
C SER A 112 -8.33 4.23 2.14
N ALA A 113 -8.38 5.54 2.44
CA ALA A 113 -7.21 6.37 2.65
C ALA A 113 -6.35 5.89 3.82
N PHE A 114 -6.98 5.58 4.95
CA PHE A 114 -6.30 5.08 6.14
C PHE A 114 -5.55 3.77 5.85
N VAL A 115 -6.22 2.83 5.17
CA VAL A 115 -5.60 1.56 4.79
C VAL A 115 -4.47 1.77 3.79
N HIS A 116 -4.66 2.63 2.79
CA HIS A 116 -3.62 2.95 1.81
C HIS A 116 -2.41 3.67 2.43
N GLY A 117 -2.61 4.43 3.50
CA GLY A 117 -1.52 5.07 4.24
C GLY A 117 -0.73 4.11 5.12
N ILE A 118 -1.41 3.20 5.82
CA ILE A 118 -0.76 2.29 6.77
C ILE A 118 -0.05 1.13 6.06
N ALA A 119 -0.64 0.59 5.00
CA ALA A 119 -0.08 -0.53 4.26
C ALA A 119 1.39 -0.32 3.81
N PRO A 120 1.77 0.79 3.13
CA PRO A 120 3.16 1.04 2.74
C PRO A 120 4.07 1.23 3.95
N LEU A 121 3.60 1.83 5.04
CA LEU A 121 4.41 2.04 6.23
C LEU A 121 4.81 0.70 6.87
N ILE A 122 3.86 -0.21 7.02
CA ILE A 122 4.14 -1.57 7.53
C ILE A 122 5.11 -2.28 6.58
N ALA A 123 4.86 -2.18 5.27
CA ALA A 123 5.70 -2.81 4.27
C ALA A 123 7.11 -2.21 4.17
N ALA A 124 7.28 -0.95 4.55
CA ALA A 124 8.56 -0.27 4.58
C ALA A 124 9.38 -0.64 5.83
N ILE A 125 8.74 -0.84 6.99
CA ILE A 125 9.46 -1.12 8.24
C ILE A 125 10.06 -2.52 8.24
N LEU A 126 9.32 -3.52 7.75
CA LEU A 126 9.72 -4.94 7.83
C LEU A 126 11.11 -5.22 7.20
N PRO A 127 11.41 -4.77 5.97
CA PRO A 127 12.73 -4.97 5.36
C PRO A 127 13.87 -4.22 6.06
N VAL A 128 13.58 -3.21 6.88
CA VAL A 128 14.60 -2.40 7.58
C VAL A 128 15.02 -3.06 8.90
N LEU A 129 14.17 -3.89 9.50
CA LEU A 129 14.45 -4.55 10.79
C LEU A 129 15.81 -5.28 10.87
N PRO A 130 16.29 -6.00 9.82
CA PRO A 130 17.58 -6.66 9.87
C PRO A 130 18.77 -5.74 10.16
N PHE A 131 18.71 -4.46 9.74
CA PHE A 131 19.78 -3.49 9.98
C PHE A 131 19.96 -3.13 11.46
N LEU A 132 19.01 -3.50 12.33
CA LEU A 132 19.13 -3.31 13.78
C LEU A 132 19.94 -4.41 14.47
N TYR A 133 20.05 -5.59 13.84
CA TYR A 133 20.61 -6.80 14.46
C TYR A 133 21.84 -7.33 13.73
N PHE A 134 21.99 -7.03 12.44
CA PHE A 134 23.04 -7.56 11.58
C PHE A 134 23.94 -6.46 11.02
N GLU A 135 25.16 -6.85 10.65
CA GLU A 135 26.05 -5.99 9.86
C GLU A 135 25.44 -5.67 8.50
N ILE A 136 25.90 -4.57 7.89
CA ILE A 136 25.31 -4.00 6.67
C ILE A 136 25.17 -4.99 5.51
N GLY A 137 26.16 -5.87 5.29
CA GLY A 137 26.12 -6.88 4.23
C GLY A 137 25.00 -7.91 4.43
N PRO A 138 25.03 -8.70 5.52
CA PRO A 138 23.95 -9.64 5.84
C PRO A 138 22.58 -8.96 5.98
N ALA A 139 22.52 -7.78 6.60
CA ALA A 139 21.28 -7.01 6.75
C ALA A 139 20.63 -6.68 5.39
N THR A 140 21.45 -6.29 4.41
CA THR A 140 20.99 -5.99 3.04
C THR A 140 20.41 -7.23 2.36
N VAL A 141 21.05 -8.39 2.50
CA VAL A 141 20.53 -9.65 1.95
C VAL A 141 19.19 -10.02 2.59
N PHE A 142 19.08 -9.93 3.93
CA PHE A 142 17.81 -10.19 4.62
C PHE A 142 16.72 -9.19 4.21
N ALA A 143 17.05 -7.91 4.06
CA ALA A 143 16.11 -6.89 3.60
C ALA A 143 15.55 -7.21 2.21
N ILE A 144 16.43 -7.60 1.27
CA ILE A 144 16.03 -8.02 -0.09
C ILE A 144 15.12 -9.24 -0.03
N LEU A 145 15.45 -10.25 0.77
CA LEU A 145 14.63 -11.45 0.91
C LEU A 145 13.26 -11.16 1.51
N ILE A 146 13.19 -10.34 2.58
CA ILE A 146 11.93 -9.93 3.20
C ILE A 146 11.06 -9.18 2.19
N ALA A 147 11.62 -8.19 1.50
CA ALA A 147 10.88 -7.43 0.49
C ALA A 147 10.40 -8.34 -0.66
N ALA A 148 11.24 -9.25 -1.17
CA ALA A 148 10.86 -10.19 -2.21
C ALA A 148 9.72 -11.12 -1.76
N VAL A 149 9.77 -11.64 -0.53
CA VAL A 149 8.68 -12.45 0.05
C VAL A 149 7.39 -11.64 0.17
N MET A 150 7.47 -10.40 0.64
CA MET A 150 6.31 -9.51 0.73
C MET A 150 5.67 -9.23 -0.64
N LEU A 151 6.49 -8.93 -1.65
CA LEU A 151 6.04 -8.73 -3.03
C LEU A 151 5.41 -10.01 -3.59
N PHE A 152 6.01 -11.17 -3.34
CA PHE A 152 5.47 -12.45 -3.76
C PHE A 152 4.11 -12.74 -3.10
N ILE A 153 3.97 -12.49 -1.80
CA ILE A 153 2.71 -12.67 -1.06
C ILE A 153 1.62 -11.77 -1.64
N MET A 154 1.93 -10.49 -1.86
CA MET A 154 0.94 -9.53 -2.37
C MET A 154 0.52 -9.82 -3.81
N GLY A 155 1.49 -10.18 -4.68
CA GLY A 155 1.22 -10.60 -6.05
C GLY A 155 0.43 -11.91 -6.11
N SER A 156 0.79 -12.90 -5.27
CA SER A 156 0.07 -14.17 -5.17
C SER A 156 -1.38 -13.96 -4.71
N TYR A 157 -1.58 -13.08 -3.74
CA TYR A 157 -2.91 -12.73 -3.25
C TYR A 157 -3.79 -12.13 -4.34
N LEU A 158 -3.28 -11.18 -5.13
CA LEU A 158 -4.02 -10.64 -6.27
C LEU A 158 -4.29 -11.68 -7.35
N GLY A 159 -3.30 -12.51 -7.69
CA GLY A 159 -3.48 -13.57 -8.69
C GLY A 159 -4.58 -14.57 -8.28
N ALA A 160 -4.61 -14.94 -7.00
CA ALA A 160 -5.63 -15.84 -6.47
C ALA A 160 -7.06 -15.26 -6.54
N LEU A 161 -7.21 -13.93 -6.37
CA LEU A 161 -8.52 -13.25 -6.43
C LEU A 161 -9.15 -13.29 -7.83
N VAL A 162 -8.37 -13.44 -8.88
CA VAL A 162 -8.83 -13.40 -10.28
C VAL A 162 -8.80 -14.80 -10.92
N HIS A 163 -8.66 -15.87 -10.10
CA HIS A 163 -8.49 -17.25 -10.58
C HIS A 163 -7.33 -17.44 -11.57
N GLU A 164 -6.33 -16.55 -11.54
CA GLU A 164 -5.07 -16.74 -12.25
C GLU A 164 -4.16 -17.68 -11.46
N ARG A 165 -3.09 -18.14 -12.12
CA ARG A 165 -2.03 -18.90 -11.46
C ARG A 165 -1.31 -17.98 -10.47
N PHE A 166 -1.69 -18.05 -9.18
CA PHE A 166 -1.19 -17.17 -8.11
C PHE A 166 0.34 -17.01 -8.11
N TYR A 167 1.08 -18.09 -8.33
CA TYR A 167 2.54 -18.08 -8.34
C TYR A 167 3.12 -17.25 -9.50
N LEU A 168 2.46 -17.20 -10.66
CA LEU A 168 2.89 -16.36 -11.79
C LEU A 168 2.74 -14.89 -11.46
N THR A 169 1.62 -14.50 -10.84
CA THR A 169 1.38 -13.11 -10.44
C THR A 169 2.30 -12.69 -9.31
N GLY A 170 2.56 -13.58 -8.34
CA GLY A 170 3.61 -13.40 -7.34
C GLY A 170 4.99 -13.19 -7.95
N LEU A 171 5.39 -14.03 -8.91
CA LEU A 171 6.66 -13.91 -9.63
C LEU A 171 6.75 -12.60 -10.44
N ARG A 172 5.67 -12.14 -11.07
CA ARG A 172 5.62 -10.83 -11.76
C ARG A 172 5.93 -9.68 -10.79
N PHE A 173 5.38 -9.72 -9.57
CA PHE A 173 5.63 -8.70 -8.55
C PHE A 173 7.08 -8.72 -8.07
N VAL A 174 7.64 -9.91 -7.81
CA VAL A 174 9.06 -10.06 -7.47
C VAL A 174 9.94 -9.58 -8.62
N ALA A 175 9.62 -9.92 -9.86
CA ALA A 175 10.37 -9.47 -11.03
C ALA A 175 10.35 -7.95 -11.19
N ALA A 176 9.21 -7.30 -10.94
CA ALA A 176 9.12 -5.84 -10.89
C ALA A 176 10.03 -5.28 -9.79
N GLY A 177 10.00 -5.87 -8.59
CA GLY A 177 10.86 -5.51 -7.47
C GLY A 177 12.35 -5.61 -7.77
N LEU A 178 12.79 -6.77 -8.25
CA LEU A 178 14.18 -7.01 -8.61
C LEU A 178 14.62 -6.17 -9.81
N GLY A 179 13.73 -5.91 -10.77
CA GLY A 179 13.98 -5.00 -11.89
C GLY A 179 14.23 -3.58 -11.42
N THR A 180 13.39 -3.04 -10.53
CA THR A 180 13.59 -1.72 -9.91
C THR A 180 14.87 -1.69 -9.07
N ALA A 181 15.13 -2.73 -8.28
CA ALA A 181 16.36 -2.85 -7.51
C ALA A 181 17.60 -2.84 -8.40
N LEU A 182 17.57 -3.54 -9.53
CA LEU A 182 18.66 -3.54 -10.51
C LEU A 182 18.89 -2.15 -11.12
N LEU A 183 17.82 -1.44 -11.48
CA LEU A 183 17.95 -0.07 -12.00
C LEU A 183 18.60 0.87 -10.98
N LEU A 184 18.19 0.78 -9.71
CA LEU A 184 18.74 1.59 -8.63
C LEU A 184 20.15 1.16 -8.21
N TRP A 185 20.47 -0.13 -8.33
CA TRP A 185 21.81 -0.67 -8.18
C TRP A 185 22.76 -0.04 -9.23
N ILE A 186 22.35 0.01 -10.49
CA ILE A 186 23.13 0.65 -11.57
C ILE A 186 23.31 2.16 -11.28
N LEU A 187 22.24 2.83 -10.86
CA LEU A 187 22.26 4.25 -10.52
C LEU A 187 23.23 4.56 -9.37
N GLY A 188 23.43 3.62 -8.42
CA GLY A 188 24.35 3.78 -7.31
C GLY A 188 25.84 3.84 -7.69
N PHE A 189 26.20 3.54 -8.94
CA PHE A 189 27.58 3.68 -9.45
C PHE A 189 27.83 5.00 -10.19
N VAL A 190 26.78 5.78 -10.46
CA VAL A 190 26.85 7.07 -11.18
C VAL A 190 26.95 8.20 -10.18
#